data_AF-A0A4R6W935-F1
#
_entry.id   AF-A0A4R6W935-F1
#
_cell.length_a   1.000
_cell.length_b   1.000
_cell.length_c   1.000
_cell.angle_alpha   90.00
_cell.angle_beta   90.00
_cell.angle_gamma   90.00
#
_symmetry.space_group_name_H-M   'P 1'
#
loop_
_entity.id
_entity.type
_entity.pdbx_description
1 polymer ?
#
loop_
_entity_poly.entity_id
_entity_poly.type
_entity_poly.pdbx_seq_one_letter_code
_entity_poly.pdbx_strand_id
1 'polypeptide(L)'
;MDIQENIVNKVAQSGLITIDLAEYAPIENDILTYDIKENLFHGLILKEKDFRDFVKQHDWSQYQDKHMAITCSTDAIVPTWAYMILANKLTPFAKTIHFGTRDEVVRNLFAEAMQAIDYTVYNDQRIVVKGCGDIYVPESAFVSFTHKLSLVAKSIMYGEPCSTVPVFKRKN
;
A
#
# COMPACT_ATOMS: atom_id res chain seq x y z
N MET A 1 -24.14 1.15 -48.87
CA MET A 1 -24.80 1.60 -47.64
C MET A 1 -24.25 0.72 -46.54
N ASP A 2 -23.13 1.12 -45.96
CA ASP A 2 -22.56 0.45 -44.79
C ASP A 2 -22.69 1.43 -43.64
N ILE A 3 -23.65 1.15 -42.76
CA ILE A 3 -23.86 1.90 -41.54
C ILE A 3 -22.73 1.46 -40.61
N GLN A 4 -21.64 2.24 -40.59
CA GLN A 4 -20.74 2.25 -39.44
C GLN A 4 -21.54 2.83 -38.27
N GLU A 5 -22.19 1.96 -37.50
CA GLU A 5 -22.64 2.32 -36.17
C GLU A 5 -21.40 2.68 -35.37
N ASN A 6 -21.21 3.99 -35.17
CA ASN A 6 -20.29 4.52 -34.18
C ASN A 6 -20.58 3.81 -32.85
N ILE A 7 -19.69 2.91 -32.43
CA ILE A 7 -19.70 2.33 -31.08
C ILE A 7 -19.38 3.47 -30.13
N VAL A 8 -20.40 4.24 -29.76
CA VAL A 8 -20.31 5.20 -28.67
C VAL A 8 -20.13 4.39 -27.41
N ASN A 9 -18.96 4.51 -26.79
CA ASN A 9 -18.65 3.85 -25.53
C ASN A 9 -19.59 4.39 -24.43
N LYS A 10 -20.71 3.67 -24.21
CA LYS A 10 -21.82 4.04 -23.29
C LYS A 10 -21.37 4.32 -21.85
N VAL A 11 -20.17 3.87 -21.47
CA VAL A 11 -19.59 4.10 -20.15
C VAL A 11 -19.33 5.59 -19.90
N ALA A 12 -18.78 6.31 -20.88
CA ALA A 12 -18.47 7.74 -20.75
C ALA A 12 -19.73 8.63 -20.69
N GLN A 13 -20.90 8.13 -21.14
CA GLN A 13 -22.17 8.87 -21.13
C GLN A 13 -23.03 8.63 -19.88
N SER A 14 -22.58 7.78 -18.93
CA SER A 14 -23.43 7.28 -17.83
C SER A 14 -23.30 8.04 -16.50
N GLY A 15 -22.36 8.97 -16.36
CA GLY A 15 -22.06 9.65 -15.08
C GLY A 15 -21.51 8.70 -14.01
N LEU A 16 -20.88 7.61 -14.44
CA LEU A 16 -20.29 6.56 -13.61
C LEU A 16 -18.76 6.77 -13.56
N ILE A 17 -18.22 6.99 -12.37
CA ILE A 17 -16.78 7.11 -12.14
C ILE A 17 -16.22 5.72 -11.86
N THR A 18 -15.18 5.31 -12.58
CA THR A 18 -14.45 4.07 -12.27
C THR A 18 -13.17 4.43 -11.56
N ILE A 19 -12.90 3.76 -10.43
CA ILE A 19 -11.70 3.96 -9.62
C ILE A 19 -11.01 2.61 -9.50
N ASP A 20 -9.75 2.56 -9.91
CA ASP A 20 -8.90 1.38 -9.75
C ASP A 20 -8.00 1.56 -8.53
N LEU A 21 -8.17 0.72 -7.51
CA LEU A 21 -7.31 0.80 -6.33
C LEU A 21 -5.87 0.39 -6.64
N ALA A 22 -5.62 -0.34 -7.73
CA ALA A 22 -4.26 -0.70 -8.14
C ALA A 22 -3.42 0.53 -8.52
N GLU A 23 -4.04 1.66 -8.89
CA GLU A 23 -3.32 2.92 -9.17
C GLU A 23 -2.67 3.53 -7.91
N TYR A 24 -3.11 3.11 -6.73
CA TYR A 24 -2.54 3.52 -5.43
C TYR A 24 -1.50 2.52 -4.91
N ALA A 25 -1.22 1.45 -5.66
CA ALA A 25 -0.24 0.46 -5.25
C ALA A 25 1.18 1.08 -5.23
N PRO A 26 1.99 0.76 -4.21
CA PRO A 26 3.40 1.08 -4.25
C PRO A 26 4.07 0.29 -5.39
N ILE A 27 5.11 0.87 -5.98
CA ILE A 27 5.96 0.14 -6.93
C ILE A 27 6.60 -1.02 -6.17
N GLU A 28 6.30 -2.25 -6.59
CA GLU A 28 6.67 -3.44 -5.83
C GLU A 28 8.18 -3.51 -5.56
N ASN A 29 9.00 -3.21 -6.56
CA ASN A 29 10.46 -3.21 -6.45
C ASN A 29 11.05 -2.09 -5.56
N ASP A 30 10.21 -1.17 -5.07
CA ASP A 30 10.65 -0.11 -4.16
C ASP A 30 10.53 -0.50 -2.68
N ILE A 31 9.88 -1.62 -2.36
CA ILE A 31 9.81 -2.12 -0.99
C ILE A 31 11.00 -3.06 -0.76
N LEU A 32 11.83 -2.78 0.25
CA LEU A 32 12.95 -3.63 0.64
C LEU A 32 12.79 -4.10 2.08
N THR A 33 13.18 -5.34 2.34
CA THR A 33 13.14 -5.92 3.69
C THR A 33 14.54 -5.95 4.28
N TYR A 34 14.70 -5.35 5.45
CA TYR A 34 15.86 -5.47 6.30
C TYR A 34 15.55 -6.43 7.44
N ASP A 35 16.16 -7.61 7.42
CA ASP A 35 16.00 -8.59 8.48
C ASP A 35 17.14 -8.48 9.50
N ILE A 36 16.82 -8.04 10.71
CA ILE A 36 17.83 -7.88 11.78
C ILE A 36 18.46 -9.20 12.18
N LYS A 37 17.85 -10.35 11.84
CA LYS A 37 18.44 -11.68 12.04
C LYS A 37 19.87 -11.77 11.52
N GLU A 38 20.16 -11.13 10.40
CA GLU A 38 21.50 -11.12 9.78
C GLU A 38 22.54 -10.39 10.65
N ASN A 39 22.11 -9.61 11.63
CA ASN A 39 22.97 -8.98 12.63
C ASN A 39 23.10 -9.78 13.93
N LEU A 40 22.39 -10.91 14.08
CA LEU A 40 22.37 -11.69 15.29
C LEU A 40 23.44 -12.78 15.28
N PHE A 41 24.11 -12.95 16.41
CA PHE A 41 25.03 -14.05 16.64
C PHE A 41 24.25 -15.37 16.60
N HIS A 42 24.61 -16.25 15.66
CA HIS A 42 23.88 -17.48 15.32
C HIS A 42 22.38 -17.28 15.04
N GLY A 43 21.95 -16.09 14.63
CA GLY A 43 20.53 -15.79 14.38
C GLY A 43 19.68 -15.70 15.65
N LEU A 44 20.28 -15.67 16.84
CA LEU A 44 19.56 -15.80 18.12
C LEU A 44 19.79 -14.64 19.10
N ILE A 45 20.99 -14.04 19.10
CA ILE A 45 21.39 -13.08 20.13
C ILE A 45 22.07 -11.86 19.50
N LEU A 46 21.61 -10.66 19.84
CA LEU A 46 22.27 -9.43 19.43
C LEU A 46 23.46 -9.11 20.35
N LYS A 47 24.67 -9.06 19.79
CA LYS A 47 25.87 -8.58 20.50
C LYS A 47 26.06 -7.09 20.23
N GLU A 48 25.98 -6.26 21.26
CA GLU A 48 25.97 -4.80 21.10
C GLU A 48 27.20 -4.27 20.34
N LYS A 49 28.40 -4.75 20.70
CA LYS A 49 29.64 -4.32 20.04
C LYS A 49 29.61 -4.64 18.53
N ASP A 50 29.33 -5.88 18.18
CA ASP A 50 29.30 -6.36 16.80
C ASP A 50 28.23 -5.61 15.98
N PHE A 51 27.05 -5.38 16.56
CA PHE A 51 25.99 -4.61 15.91
C PHE A 51 26.38 -3.15 15.67
N ARG A 52 26.98 -2.48 16.66
CA ARG A 52 27.44 -1.09 16.51
C ARG A 52 28.55 -0.96 15.48
N ASP A 53 29.45 -1.94 15.41
CA ASP A 53 30.53 -1.94 14.42
C ASP A 53 29.97 -2.18 13.02
N PHE A 54 29.03 -3.12 12.84
CA PHE A 54 28.30 -3.31 11.59
C PHE A 54 27.60 -2.01 11.14
N VAL A 55 26.83 -1.38 12.03
CA VAL A 55 26.05 -0.16 11.70
C VAL A 55 26.93 0.99 11.19
N LYS A 56 28.17 1.08 11.66
CA LYS A 56 29.14 2.10 11.20
C LYS A 56 29.72 1.79 9.83
N GLN A 57 29.82 0.53 9.46
CA GLN A 57 30.48 0.07 8.24
C GLN A 57 29.50 -0.19 7.10
N HIS A 58 28.24 -0.49 7.41
CA HIS A 58 27.21 -0.75 6.42
C HIS A 58 26.91 0.49 5.57
N ASP A 59 26.87 0.32 4.25
CA ASP A 59 26.48 1.39 3.33
C ASP A 59 24.96 1.54 3.33
N TRP A 60 24.45 2.58 3.99
CA TRP A 60 23.01 2.86 4.07
C TRP A 60 22.45 3.57 2.83
N SER A 61 23.32 4.10 1.95
CA SER A 61 22.88 4.85 0.77
C SER A 61 22.20 3.96 -0.28
N GLN A 62 22.43 2.65 -0.23
CA GLN A 62 21.76 1.67 -1.10
C GLN A 62 20.23 1.61 -0.90
N TYR A 63 19.71 2.18 0.19
CA TYR A 63 18.28 2.23 0.50
C TYR A 63 17.59 3.53 0.04
N GLN A 64 18.27 4.33 -0.80
CA GLN A 64 17.76 5.61 -1.30
C GLN A 64 16.39 5.46 -1.98
N ASP A 65 15.43 6.28 -1.53
CA ASP A 65 14.06 6.37 -2.05
C ASP A 65 13.24 5.07 -1.94
N LYS A 66 13.68 4.12 -1.12
CA LYS A 66 13.01 2.84 -0.89
C LYS A 66 12.08 2.87 0.33
N HIS A 67 11.04 2.05 0.29
CA HIS A 67 10.15 1.76 1.40
C HIS A 67 10.74 0.60 2.21
N MET A 68 11.16 0.86 3.44
CA MET A 68 11.90 -0.11 4.25
C MET A 68 10.98 -0.87 5.21
N ALA A 69 11.03 -2.19 5.14
CA ALA A 69 10.41 -3.12 6.10
C ALA A 69 11.50 -3.67 7.02
N ILE A 70 11.56 -3.22 8.27
CA ILE A 70 12.46 -3.76 9.28
C ILE A 70 11.76 -4.92 9.99
N THR A 71 12.37 -6.10 9.99
CA THR A 71 11.77 -7.30 10.59
C THR A 71 12.80 -8.15 11.32
N CYS A 72 12.33 -9.20 11.99
CA CYS A 72 13.13 -10.30 12.53
C CYS A 72 12.42 -11.60 12.14
N SER A 73 12.98 -12.36 11.19
CA SER A 73 12.35 -13.62 10.74
C SER A 73 12.54 -14.80 11.69
N THR A 74 13.29 -14.61 12.77
CA THR A 74 13.55 -15.60 13.82
C THR A 74 12.87 -15.22 15.13
N ASP A 75 12.61 -16.21 15.97
CA ASP A 75 12.10 -16.04 17.34
C ASP A 75 13.18 -15.54 18.33
N ALA A 76 14.07 -14.68 17.85
CA ALA A 76 15.14 -14.10 18.65
C ALA A 76 14.62 -12.93 19.48
N ILE A 77 15.03 -12.87 20.74
CA ILE A 77 14.74 -11.71 21.60
C ILE A 77 15.72 -10.60 21.23
N VAL A 78 15.24 -9.66 20.42
CA VAL A 78 16.02 -8.49 19.99
C VAL A 78 15.63 -7.27 20.83
N PRO A 79 16.60 -6.58 21.46
CA PRO A 79 16.31 -5.35 22.18
C PRO A 79 15.75 -4.26 21.26
N THR A 80 14.65 -3.60 21.68
CA THR A 80 13.95 -2.59 20.88
C THR A 80 14.85 -1.47 20.37
N TRP A 81 15.88 -1.08 21.14
CA TRP A 81 16.82 -0.03 20.74
C TRP A 81 17.58 -0.34 19.45
N ALA A 82 17.75 -1.62 19.09
CA ALA A 82 18.43 -1.99 17.85
C ALA A 82 17.61 -1.56 16.62
N TYR A 83 16.29 -1.78 16.64
CA TYR A 83 15.38 -1.29 15.60
C TYR A 83 15.37 0.25 15.53
N MET A 84 15.45 0.93 16.68
CA MET A 84 15.53 2.40 16.72
C MET A 84 16.81 2.93 16.03
N ILE A 85 17.94 2.24 16.22
CA ILE A 85 19.19 2.58 15.54
C ILE A 85 19.07 2.36 14.03
N LEU A 86 18.50 1.22 13.60
CA LEU A 86 18.26 0.96 12.18
C LEU A 86 17.38 2.05 11.56
N ALA A 87 16.27 2.39 12.19
CA ALA A 87 15.37 3.46 11.72
C ALA A 87 16.09 4.81 11.60
N ASN A 88 16.88 5.18 12.61
CA ASN A 88 17.69 6.41 12.58
C ASN A 88 18.70 6.42 11.42
N LYS A 89 19.32 5.28 11.11
CA LYS A 89 20.30 5.17 10.03
C LYS A 89 19.68 5.18 8.64
N LEU A 90 18.46 4.67 8.51
CA LEU A 90 17.69 4.68 7.27
C LEU A 90 17.04 6.03 6.98
N THR A 91 16.74 6.84 8.01
CA THR A 91 16.01 8.13 7.89
C THR A 91 16.51 9.07 6.77
N PRO A 92 17.82 9.29 6.56
CA PRO A 92 18.27 10.20 5.51
C PRO A 92 18.18 9.63 4.08
N PHE A 93 17.85 8.35 3.90
CA PHE A 93 17.86 7.67 2.59
C PHE A 93 16.49 7.10 2.22
N ALA A 94 15.83 6.42 3.15
CA ALA A 94 14.58 5.72 2.91
C ALA A 94 13.42 6.70 2.73
N LYS A 95 12.48 6.34 1.84
CA LYS A 95 11.24 7.09 1.62
C LYS A 95 10.25 6.91 2.77
N THR A 96 10.08 5.68 3.24
CA THR A 96 9.34 5.36 4.47
C THR A 96 10.03 4.22 5.21
N ILE A 97 9.79 4.11 6.51
CA ILE A 97 10.39 3.10 7.38
C ILE A 97 9.28 2.51 8.25
N HIS A 98 9.10 1.21 8.17
CA HIS A 98 8.09 0.48 8.91
C HIS A 98 8.73 -0.71 9.63
N PHE A 99 8.16 -1.08 10.78
CA PHE A 99 8.44 -2.37 11.39
C PHE A 99 7.39 -3.37 10.93
N GLY A 100 7.83 -4.55 10.51
CA GLY A 100 6.94 -5.62 10.04
C GLY A 100 7.42 -6.31 8.77
N THR A 101 6.60 -7.23 8.29
CA THR A 101 6.78 -7.94 7.02
C THR A 101 6.53 -7.03 5.82
N ARG A 102 6.96 -7.47 4.64
CA ARG A 102 6.68 -6.79 3.37
C ARG A 102 5.18 -6.53 3.16
N ASP A 103 4.33 -7.51 3.46
CA ASP A 103 2.87 -7.38 3.32
C ASP A 103 2.29 -6.32 4.27
N GLU A 104 2.79 -6.24 5.50
CA GLU A 104 2.40 -5.19 6.44
C GLU A 104 2.78 -3.80 5.94
N VAL A 105 3.95 -3.65 5.31
CA VAL A 105 4.37 -2.40 4.67
C VAL A 105 3.44 -2.04 3.51
N VAL A 106 3.09 -3.00 2.65
CA VAL A 106 2.12 -2.76 1.56
C VAL A 106 0.79 -2.28 2.14
N ARG A 107 0.27 -2.94 3.18
CA ARG A 107 -0.97 -2.52 3.85
C ARG A 107 -0.89 -1.11 4.43
N ASN A 108 0.22 -0.75 5.05
CA ASN A 108 0.44 0.60 5.61
C ASN A 108 0.48 1.66 4.50
N LEU A 109 1.20 1.40 3.40
CA LEU A 109 1.29 2.33 2.27
C LEU A 109 -0.08 2.55 1.60
N PHE A 110 -0.88 1.49 1.46
CA PHE A 110 -2.26 1.64 1.02
C PHE A 110 -3.10 2.45 2.01
N ALA A 111 -2.96 2.22 3.32
CA ALA A 111 -3.70 2.98 4.32
C ALA A 111 -3.37 4.49 4.26
N GLU A 112 -2.09 4.84 4.12
CA GLU A 112 -1.62 6.22 3.92
C GLU A 112 -2.19 6.82 2.63
N ALA A 113 -2.14 6.07 1.52
CA ALA A 113 -2.71 6.51 0.25
C ALA A 113 -4.23 6.76 0.34
N MET A 114 -4.97 5.84 0.96
CA MET A 114 -6.43 5.98 1.14
C MET A 114 -6.80 7.16 2.04
N GLN A 115 -5.95 7.51 3.00
CA GLN A 115 -6.14 8.67 3.87
C GLN A 115 -5.88 10.00 3.14
N ALA A 116 -4.96 10.00 2.17
CA ALA A 116 -4.59 11.19 1.41
C ALA A 116 -5.59 11.57 0.29
N ILE A 117 -6.53 10.67 -0.05
CA ILE A 117 -7.54 10.94 -1.08
C ILE A 117 -8.51 12.03 -0.62
N ASP A 118 -8.73 13.03 -1.47
CA ASP A 118 -9.84 13.97 -1.31
C ASP A 118 -11.15 13.32 -1.78
N TYR A 119 -11.93 12.82 -0.83
CA TYR A 119 -13.21 12.17 -1.14
C TYR A 119 -14.31 13.16 -1.52
N THR A 120 -14.14 14.47 -1.33
CA THR A 120 -15.20 15.45 -1.62
C THR A 120 -15.56 15.50 -3.09
N VAL A 121 -14.60 15.17 -3.97
CA VAL A 121 -14.80 15.06 -5.43
C VAL A 121 -15.81 13.97 -5.81
N TYR A 122 -16.09 13.04 -4.91
CA TYR A 122 -17.02 11.92 -5.10
C TYR A 122 -18.42 12.19 -4.55
N ASN A 123 -18.70 13.40 -4.06
CA ASN A 123 -20.00 13.75 -3.52
C ASN A 123 -21.11 13.55 -4.57
N ASP A 124 -22.14 12.80 -4.19
CA ASP A 124 -23.31 12.45 -5.01
C ASP A 124 -23.00 11.67 -6.30
N GLN A 125 -21.78 11.17 -6.45
CA GLN A 125 -21.34 10.41 -7.63
C GLN A 125 -21.73 8.93 -7.54
N ARG A 126 -21.86 8.29 -8.70
CA ARG A 126 -21.99 6.83 -8.81
C ARG A 126 -20.63 6.25 -9.16
N ILE A 127 -20.16 5.30 -8.37
CA ILE A 127 -18.77 4.86 -8.42
C ILE A 127 -18.71 3.34 -8.59
N VAL A 128 -17.82 2.90 -9.47
CA VAL A 128 -17.38 1.51 -9.59
C VAL A 128 -15.95 1.45 -9.08
N VAL A 129 -15.72 0.61 -8.08
CA VAL A 129 -14.40 0.32 -7.53
C VAL A 129 -13.92 -0.99 -8.13
N LYS A 130 -12.70 -1.01 -8.64
CA LYS A 130 -12.05 -2.23 -9.11
C LYS A 130 -10.65 -2.37 -8.53
N GLY A 131 -10.09 -3.56 -8.68
CA GLY A 131 -8.67 -3.82 -8.51
C GLY A 131 -8.17 -4.62 -9.71
N CYS A 132 -6.91 -4.45 -10.06
CA CYS A 132 -6.26 -5.23 -11.09
C CYS A 132 -5.95 -6.65 -10.58
N GLY A 133 -6.10 -7.68 -11.44
CA GLY A 133 -5.72 -9.06 -11.09
C GLY A 133 -4.20 -9.26 -11.02
N ASP A 134 -3.43 -8.39 -11.66
CA ASP A 134 -1.96 -8.49 -11.75
C ASP A 134 -1.25 -7.73 -10.62
N ILE A 135 -1.90 -6.74 -10.01
CA ILE A 135 -1.33 -5.91 -8.94
C ILE A 135 -2.03 -6.28 -7.64
N TYR A 136 -1.25 -6.69 -6.64
CA TYR A 136 -1.79 -7.00 -5.33
C TYR A 136 -2.34 -5.75 -4.64
N VAL A 137 -3.64 -5.79 -4.31
CA VAL A 137 -4.33 -4.78 -3.51
C VAL A 137 -4.88 -5.46 -2.26
N PRO A 138 -4.45 -5.09 -1.05
CA PRO A 138 -4.91 -5.75 0.16
C PRO A 138 -6.38 -5.42 0.43
N GLU A 139 -7.11 -6.36 1.02
CA GLU A 139 -8.53 -6.21 1.36
C GLU A 139 -8.76 -4.99 2.28
N SER A 140 -7.78 -4.68 3.14
CA SER A 140 -7.81 -3.50 4.00
C SER A 140 -7.96 -2.18 3.23
N ALA A 141 -7.41 -2.10 2.00
CA ALA A 141 -7.56 -0.93 1.13
C ALA A 141 -9.02 -0.79 0.67
N PHE A 142 -9.62 -1.87 0.16
CA PHE A 142 -11.03 -1.88 -0.25
C PHE A 142 -11.97 -1.51 0.90
N VAL A 143 -11.72 -2.06 2.10
CA VAL A 143 -12.51 -1.75 3.30
C VAL A 143 -12.39 -0.26 3.65
N SER A 144 -11.17 0.28 3.71
CA SER A 144 -10.91 1.66 4.12
C SER A 144 -11.47 2.67 3.11
N PHE A 145 -11.25 2.39 1.82
CA PHE A 145 -11.76 3.21 0.73
C PHE A 145 -13.29 3.24 0.72
N THR A 146 -13.93 2.07 0.79
CA THR A 146 -15.39 1.97 0.79
C THR A 146 -16.01 2.66 2.01
N HIS A 147 -15.38 2.53 3.18
CA HIS A 147 -15.84 3.22 4.39
C HIS A 147 -15.90 4.73 4.20
N LYS A 148 -14.84 5.35 3.69
CA LYS A 148 -14.78 6.80 3.43
C LYS A 148 -15.71 7.21 2.28
N LEU A 149 -15.71 6.44 1.20
CA LEU A 149 -16.49 6.73 0.01
C LEU A 149 -18.00 6.69 0.28
N SER A 150 -18.46 5.78 1.13
CA SER A 150 -19.89 5.61 1.45
C SER A 150 -20.49 6.83 2.17
N LEU A 151 -19.65 7.70 2.74
CA LEU A 151 -20.10 8.92 3.43
C LEU A 151 -20.50 10.03 2.44
N VAL A 152 -20.02 9.98 1.20
CA VAL A 152 -20.17 11.06 0.21
C VAL A 152 -20.84 10.59 -1.08
N ALA A 153 -20.55 9.36 -1.51
CA ALA A 153 -21.04 8.84 -2.78
C ALA A 153 -22.55 8.54 -2.76
N LYS A 154 -23.16 8.57 -3.94
CA LYS A 154 -24.56 8.19 -4.14
C LYS A 154 -24.73 6.68 -4.23
N SER A 155 -23.80 6.00 -4.88
CA SER A 155 -23.76 4.53 -4.94
C SER A 155 -22.35 4.03 -5.22
N ILE A 156 -22.04 2.85 -4.71
CA ILE A 156 -20.76 2.15 -4.92
C ILE A 156 -21.09 0.77 -5.45
N MET A 157 -20.39 0.35 -6.51
CA MET A 157 -20.38 -1.01 -7.02
C MET A 157 -18.94 -1.51 -7.08
N TYR A 158 -18.74 -2.82 -7.08
CA TYR A 158 -17.42 -3.44 -7.19
C TYR A 158 -17.35 -4.33 -8.43
N GLY A 159 -16.23 -4.29 -9.14
CA GLY A 159 -15.94 -5.15 -10.30
C GLY A 159 -15.69 -4.37 -11.58
N GLU A 160 -15.60 -5.09 -12.71
CA GLU A 160 -15.45 -4.47 -14.02
C GLU A 160 -16.77 -3.81 -14.46
N PRO A 161 -16.76 -2.70 -15.24
CA PRO A 161 -17.98 -1.98 -15.65
C PRO A 161 -19.07 -2.86 -16.31
N CYS A 162 -18.69 -4.00 -16.88
CA CYS A 162 -19.61 -4.97 -17.49
C CYS A 162 -20.09 -6.08 -16.54
N SER A 163 -19.54 -6.20 -15.34
CA SER A 163 -19.80 -7.27 -14.36
C SER A 163 -19.65 -6.75 -12.93
N THR A 164 -20.46 -5.75 -12.56
CA THR A 164 -20.39 -5.12 -11.24
C THR A 164 -21.39 -5.71 -10.24
N VAL A 165 -20.98 -5.82 -8.99
CA VAL A 165 -21.83 -6.15 -7.84
C VAL A 165 -22.16 -4.88 -7.05
N PRO A 166 -23.43 -4.61 -6.70
CA PRO A 166 -23.77 -3.44 -5.89
C PRO A 166 -23.25 -3.59 -4.45
N VAL A 167 -22.54 -2.57 -3.94
CA VAL A 167 -21.98 -2.54 -2.58
C VAL A 167 -22.75 -1.58 -1.69
N PHE A 168 -23.05 -0.39 -2.18
CA PHE A 168 -23.73 0.65 -1.42
C PHE A 168 -24.65 1.48 -2.31
N LYS A 169 -25.77 1.94 -1.75
CA LYS A 169 -26.62 2.96 -2.36
C LYS A 169 -27.19 3.81 -1.24
N ARG A 170 -26.96 5.12 -1.30
CA ARG A 170 -27.51 6.05 -0.33
C ARG A 170 -29.04 6.04 -0.47
N LYS A 171 -29.73 5.74 0.63
CA LYS A 171 -31.19 5.85 0.68
C LYS A 171 -31.52 7.33 0.75
N ASN A 172 -32.36 7.79 -0.17
CA ASN A 172 -32.93 9.13 -0.13
C ASN A 172 -33.93 9.25 1.02
#